data_AF-A0A942RI50-F1
#
_entry.id   AF-A0A942RI50-F1
#
_cell.length_a   1.000
_cell.length_b   1.000
_cell.length_c   1.000
_cell.angle_alpha   90.00
_cell.angle_beta   90.00
_cell.angle_gamma   90.00
#
_symmetry.space_group_name_H-M   'P 1'
#
loop_
_entity.id
_entity.type
_entity.pdbx_description
1 polymer ?
#
loop_
_entity_poly.entity_id
_entity_poly.type
_entity_poly.pdbx_seq_one_letter_code
_entity_poly.pdbx_strand_id
1 'polypeptide(L)'
;MKYAGLIKNELTKLADPAKADLLQKFFKTGTGDYAEGDSFIGVTVPNQRKIASKYYKSIPLPELQELLSDFIHEHRLTALFILASKFERAGEEEKKRLVDFYINNMAYINNWDLVDSSAYKILGAYLFDKEKDLLYKQN
;
A
#
# COMPACT_ATOMS: atom_id res chain seq x y z
N MET A 1 -2.02 21.79 -4.07
CA MET A 1 -3.05 20.89 -3.50
C MET A 1 -2.36 19.60 -3.11
N LYS A 2 -2.55 19.11 -1.88
CA LYS A 2 -1.84 17.92 -1.36
C LYS A 2 -2.73 16.68 -1.49
N TYR A 3 -2.50 15.84 -2.50
CA TYR A 3 -3.23 14.60 -2.75
C TYR A 3 -3.24 13.65 -1.55
N ALA A 4 -2.12 13.51 -0.83
CA ALA A 4 -2.06 12.67 0.37
C ALA A 4 -3.13 13.10 1.40
N GLY A 5 -3.25 14.41 1.65
CA GLY A 5 -4.26 14.95 2.56
C GLY A 5 -5.70 14.71 2.09
N LEU A 6 -5.96 14.80 0.78
CA LEU A 6 -7.28 14.51 0.21
C LEU A 6 -7.67 13.04 0.38
N ILE A 7 -6.74 12.13 0.09
CA ILE A 7 -6.96 10.69 0.21
C ILE A 7 -7.21 10.31 1.67
N LYS A 8 -6.38 10.81 2.60
CA LYS A 8 -6.59 10.59 4.05
C LYS A 8 -7.97 11.07 4.48
N ASN A 9 -8.39 12.27 4.06
CA ASN A 9 -9.71 12.80 4.37
C ASN A 9 -10.86 11.94 3.79
N GLU A 10 -10.74 11.47 2.54
CA GLU A 10 -11.75 10.58 1.95
C GLU A 10 -11.83 9.22 2.66
N LEU A 11 -10.69 8.68 3.09
CA LEU A 11 -10.64 7.46 3.88
C LEU A 11 -11.29 7.69 5.27
N THR A 12 -10.98 8.79 5.95
CA THR A 12 -11.59 9.13 7.25
C THR A 12 -13.11 9.28 7.16
N LYS A 13 -13.65 9.84 6.07
CA LYS A 13 -15.11 9.93 5.85
C LYS A 13 -15.81 8.58 5.71
N LEU A 14 -15.07 7.54 5.35
CA LEU A 14 -15.56 6.17 5.19
C LEU A 14 -15.16 5.28 6.37
N ALA A 15 -14.56 5.85 7.41
CA ALA A 15 -14.13 5.12 8.59
C ALA A 15 -15.34 4.51 9.33
N ASP A 16 -15.13 3.31 9.86
CA ASP A 16 -16.12 2.55 10.61
C ASP A 16 -15.45 2.01 11.88
N PRO A 17 -15.66 2.66 13.04
CA PRO A 17 -15.01 2.26 14.30
C PRO A 17 -15.31 0.82 14.71
N ALA A 18 -16.54 0.34 14.46
CA ALA A 18 -16.90 -1.04 14.80
C ALA A 18 -16.10 -2.04 13.97
N LYS A 19 -15.84 -1.73 12.69
CA LYS A 19 -14.93 -2.54 11.87
C LYS A 19 -13.47 -2.37 12.27
N ALA A 20 -13.05 -1.16 12.63
CA ALA A 20 -11.68 -0.90 13.09
C ALA A 20 -11.32 -1.81 14.27
N ASP A 21 -12.20 -1.91 15.27
CA ASP A 21 -11.99 -2.77 16.44
C ASP A 21 -11.91 -4.25 16.08
N LEU A 22 -12.74 -4.71 15.13
CA LEU A 22 -12.70 -6.08 14.64
C LEU A 22 -11.40 -6.38 13.89
N LEU A 23 -10.94 -5.44 13.06
CA LEU A 23 -9.71 -5.58 12.28
C LEU A 23 -8.47 -5.56 13.18
N GLN A 24 -8.39 -4.68 14.18
CA GLN A 24 -7.28 -4.68 15.14
C GLN A 24 -7.12 -6.04 15.85
N LYS A 25 -8.24 -6.66 16.25
CA LYS A 25 -8.24 -8.00 16.84
C LYS A 25 -7.82 -9.08 15.85
N PHE A 26 -8.32 -9.00 14.61
CA PHE A 26 -8.02 -9.97 13.57
C PHE A 26 -6.56 -9.94 13.13
N PHE A 27 -6.00 -8.74 12.95
CA PHE A 27 -4.62 -8.51 12.53
C PHE A 27 -3.59 -8.66 13.65
N LYS A 28 -4.03 -8.93 14.89
CA LYS A 28 -3.17 -9.09 16.07
C LYS A 28 -2.23 -7.89 16.22
N THR A 29 -2.78 -6.74 16.58
CA THR A 29 -2.00 -5.51 16.80
C THR A 29 -1.54 -5.34 18.24
N GLY A 30 -1.54 -6.40 19.04
CA GLY A 30 -1.12 -6.37 20.45
C GLY A 30 0.38 -6.26 20.59
N THR A 31 0.86 -5.91 21.80
CA THR A 31 2.29 -5.88 22.10
C THR A 31 2.92 -7.25 21.91
N GLY A 32 3.98 -7.34 21.11
CA GLY A 32 4.67 -8.58 20.74
C GLY A 32 4.04 -9.34 19.57
N ASP A 33 2.92 -8.87 19.02
CA ASP A 33 2.35 -9.45 17.79
C ASP A 33 3.00 -8.86 16.53
N TYR A 34 2.85 -9.55 15.40
CA TYR A 34 3.52 -9.18 14.14
C TYR A 34 3.03 -7.85 13.54
N ALA A 35 1.84 -7.38 13.91
CA ALA A 35 1.28 -6.11 13.48
C ALA A 35 1.26 -5.07 14.63
N GLU A 36 2.11 -5.23 15.64
CA GLU A 36 2.26 -4.25 16.72
C GLU A 36 2.48 -2.84 16.14
N GLY A 37 1.61 -1.89 16.53
CA GLY A 37 1.66 -0.51 16.07
C GLY A 37 0.78 -0.18 14.85
N ASP A 38 0.16 -1.17 14.19
CA ASP A 38 -0.83 -0.91 13.14
C ASP A 38 -2.12 -0.33 13.75
N SER A 39 -2.58 0.81 13.20
CA SER A 39 -3.89 1.39 13.52
C SER A 39 -4.85 1.21 12.35
N PHE A 40 -6.11 0.90 12.66
CA PHE A 40 -7.14 0.68 11.65
C PHE A 40 -8.25 1.71 11.80
N ILE A 41 -8.82 2.15 10.67
CA ILE A 41 -9.98 3.04 10.62
C ILE A 41 -11.24 2.37 10.05
N GLY A 42 -11.17 1.10 9.66
CA GLY A 42 -12.34 0.29 9.29
C GLY A 42 -12.83 0.48 7.85
N VAL A 43 -12.00 1.05 6.96
CA VAL A 43 -12.41 1.30 5.57
C VAL A 43 -12.32 0.01 4.76
N THR A 44 -13.44 -0.42 4.18
CA THR A 44 -13.49 -1.66 3.39
C THR A 44 -12.60 -1.61 2.14
N VAL A 45 -12.04 -2.76 1.75
CA VAL A 45 -11.19 -2.89 0.53
C VAL A 45 -11.87 -2.35 -0.74
N PRO A 46 -13.17 -2.62 -1.01
CA PRO A 46 -13.84 -2.02 -2.17
C PRO A 46 -13.81 -0.49 -2.17
N ASN A 47 -13.97 0.16 -1.01
CA ASN A 47 -13.90 1.61 -0.90
C ASN A 47 -12.47 2.14 -1.10
N GLN A 48 -11.47 1.46 -0.52
CA GLN A 48 -10.06 1.80 -0.75
C GLN A 48 -9.68 1.69 -2.24
N ARG A 49 -10.13 0.64 -2.95
CA ARG A 49 -9.91 0.49 -4.40
C ARG A 49 -10.60 1.59 -5.22
N LYS A 50 -11.80 2.03 -4.84
CA LYS A 50 -12.48 3.17 -5.48
C LYS A 50 -11.65 4.44 -5.35
N ILE A 51 -11.16 4.76 -4.14
CA ILE A 51 -10.29 5.91 -3.91
C ILE A 51 -8.99 5.78 -4.71
N ALA A 52 -8.34 4.61 -4.69
CA ALA A 52 -7.13 4.37 -5.47
C ALA A 52 -7.34 4.63 -6.97
N SER A 53 -8.45 4.15 -7.54
CA SER A 53 -8.80 4.37 -8.95
C SER A 53 -9.01 5.84 -9.32
N LYS A 54 -9.45 6.66 -8.37
CA LYS A 54 -9.65 8.11 -8.55
C LYS A 54 -8.33 8.87 -8.62
N TYR A 55 -7.33 8.46 -7.84
CA TYR A 55 -6.10 9.24 -7.64
C TYR A 55 -4.86 8.71 -8.37
N TYR A 56 -4.86 7.46 -8.86
CA TYR A 56 -3.62 6.84 -9.34
C TYR A 56 -2.92 7.61 -10.47
N LYS A 57 -3.64 8.35 -11.32
CA LYS A 57 -3.04 9.15 -12.39
C LYS A 57 -2.35 10.42 -11.87
N SER A 58 -2.83 10.99 -10.78
CA SER A 58 -2.52 12.37 -10.39
C SER A 58 -1.57 12.49 -9.21
N ILE A 59 -1.61 11.54 -8.27
CA ILE A 59 -0.75 11.60 -7.08
C ILE A 59 0.73 11.37 -7.46
N PRO A 60 1.66 12.24 -7.04
CA PRO A 60 3.10 12.04 -7.25
C PRO A 60 3.69 11.07 -6.20
N LEU A 61 4.83 10.44 -6.53
CA LEU A 61 5.47 9.43 -5.66
C LEU A 61 5.82 9.93 -4.24
N PRO A 62 6.30 11.18 -4.02
CA PRO A 62 6.56 11.65 -2.67
C PRO A 62 5.32 11.66 -1.78
N GLU A 63 4.17 12.06 -2.31
CA GLU A 63 2.90 12.03 -1.57
C GLU A 63 2.35 10.61 -1.40
N LEU A 64 2.65 9.71 -2.34
CA LEU A 64 2.33 8.30 -2.19
C LEU A 64 3.15 7.64 -1.08
N GLN A 65 4.43 8.04 -0.94
CA GLN A 65 5.30 7.61 0.16
C GLN A 65 4.75 8.08 1.50
N GLU A 66 4.24 9.32 1.60
CA GLU A 66 3.60 9.81 2.83
C GLU A 66 2.37 9.00 3.27
N LEU A 67 1.66 8.35 2.32
CA LEU A 67 0.56 7.44 2.63
C LEU A 67 1.10 6.05 3.03
N LEU A 68 2.15 5.58 2.33
CA LEU A 68 2.74 4.27 2.57
C LEU A 68 3.53 4.20 3.89
N SER A 69 4.07 5.32 4.37
CA SER A 69 4.78 5.39 5.66
C SER A 69 3.87 5.79 6.82
N ASP A 70 2.56 5.80 6.63
CA ASP A 70 1.59 6.22 7.65
C ASP A 70 1.28 5.08 8.63
N PHE A 71 0.99 5.41 9.89
CA PHE A 71 0.65 4.42 10.92
C PHE A 71 -0.72 3.76 10.67
N ILE A 72 -1.64 4.46 9.98
CA ILE A 72 -2.95 3.92 9.63
C ILE A 72 -2.81 2.92 8.49
N HIS A 73 -3.26 1.69 8.74
CA HIS A 73 -3.19 0.57 7.82
C HIS A 73 -3.90 0.88 6.49
N GLU A 74 -5.13 1.43 6.51
CA GLU A 74 -5.86 1.74 5.27
C GLU A 74 -5.22 2.86 4.44
N HIS A 75 -4.38 3.71 5.03
CA HIS A 75 -3.57 4.66 4.27
C HIS A 75 -2.52 3.90 3.45
N ARG A 76 -1.80 2.97 4.09
CA ARG A 76 -0.76 2.14 3.45
C ARG A 76 -1.32 1.24 2.37
N LEU A 77 -2.40 0.51 2.68
CA LEU A 77 -3.04 -0.39 1.73
C LEU A 77 -3.61 0.36 0.52
N THR A 78 -4.21 1.54 0.72
CA THR A 78 -4.65 2.42 -0.38
C THR A 78 -3.46 2.89 -1.23
N ALA A 79 -2.33 3.23 -0.61
CA ALA A 79 -1.11 3.60 -1.34
C ALA A 79 -0.61 2.46 -2.23
N LEU A 80 -0.64 1.22 -1.74
CA LEU A 80 -0.25 0.03 -2.52
C LEU A 80 -1.23 -0.23 -3.68
N PHE A 81 -2.53 -0.03 -3.49
CA PHE A 81 -3.49 -0.13 -4.59
C PHE A 81 -3.27 0.94 -5.66
N ILE A 82 -2.92 2.17 -5.25
CA ILE A 82 -2.54 3.24 -6.17
C ILE A 82 -1.27 2.84 -6.94
N LEU A 83 -0.24 2.36 -6.24
CA LEU A 83 1.03 1.97 -6.84
C LEU A 83 0.85 0.84 -7.86
N ALA A 84 0.09 -0.20 -7.51
CA ALA A 84 -0.25 -1.30 -8.42
C ALA A 84 -1.03 -0.80 -9.65
N SER A 85 -1.96 0.15 -9.46
CA SER A 85 -2.72 0.73 -10.58
C SER A 85 -1.85 1.58 -11.51
N LYS A 86 -0.85 2.30 -10.97
CA LYS A 86 0.17 2.99 -11.74
C LYS A 86 1.03 2.00 -12.53
N PHE A 87 1.52 0.95 -11.87
CA PHE A 87 2.39 -0.07 -12.47
C PHE A 87 1.72 -0.79 -13.65
N GLU A 88 0.47 -1.22 -13.48
CA GLU A 88 -0.30 -1.92 -14.52
C GLU A 88 -0.43 -1.10 -15.82
N ARG A 89 -0.37 0.23 -15.72
CA ARG A 89 -0.58 1.17 -16.86
C ARG A 89 0.72 1.86 -17.30
N ALA A 90 1.84 1.54 -16.67
CA ALA A 90 3.13 2.14 -16.95
C ALA A 90 3.85 1.44 -18.11
N GLY A 91 4.64 2.20 -18.87
CA GLY A 91 5.67 1.66 -19.76
C GLY A 91 6.88 1.13 -18.98
N GLU A 92 7.80 0.44 -19.64
CA GLU A 92 8.92 -0.26 -18.99
C GLU A 92 9.81 0.64 -18.12
N GLU A 93 10.14 1.85 -18.58
CA GLU A 93 10.96 2.78 -17.80
C GLU A 93 10.29 3.19 -16.48
N GLU A 94 9.00 3.54 -16.54
CA GLU A 94 8.24 3.92 -15.35
C GLU A 94 7.96 2.71 -14.45
N LYS A 95 7.72 1.51 -15.00
CA LYS A 95 7.61 0.28 -14.20
C LYS A 95 8.86 0.05 -13.35
N LYS A 96 10.06 0.23 -13.92
CA LYS A 96 11.30 0.13 -13.15
C LYS A 96 11.31 1.12 -11.99
N ARG A 97 10.94 2.38 -12.23
CA ARG A 97 10.87 3.42 -11.19
C ARG A 97 9.89 3.06 -10.07
N LEU A 98 8.73 2.48 -10.42
CA LEU A 98 7.72 2.06 -9.45
C LEU A 98 8.16 0.82 -8.64
N VAL A 99 8.93 -0.08 -9.25
CA VAL A 99 9.55 -1.23 -8.57
C VAL A 99 10.65 -0.77 -7.62
N ASP A 100 11.52 0.13 -8.05
CA ASP A 100 12.55 0.72 -7.18
C ASP A 100 11.88 1.44 -5.99
N PHE A 101 10.78 2.18 -6.23
CA PHE A 101 9.97 2.78 -5.17
C PHE A 101 9.41 1.73 -4.19
N TYR A 102 8.88 0.62 -4.70
CA TYR A 102 8.35 -0.46 -3.87
C TYR A 102 9.44 -1.06 -2.97
N ILE A 103 10.57 -1.43 -3.55
CA ILE A 103 11.72 -2.04 -2.85
C ILE A 103 12.24 -1.10 -1.76
N ASN A 104 12.41 0.18 -2.08
CA ASN A 104 12.90 1.19 -1.14
C ASN A 104 11.94 1.49 0.03
N ASN A 105 10.69 1.03 -0.04
CA ASN A 105 9.67 1.24 0.99
C ASN A 105 9.17 -0.06 1.63
N MET A 106 9.83 -1.21 1.40
CA MET A 106 9.39 -2.51 1.94
C MET A 106 9.31 -2.55 3.47
N ALA A 107 10.06 -1.70 4.17
CA ALA A 107 9.97 -1.58 5.63
C ALA A 107 8.55 -1.21 6.11
N TYR A 108 7.75 -0.56 5.27
CA TYR A 108 6.35 -0.21 5.56
C TYR A 108 5.33 -1.22 5.01
N ILE A 109 5.80 -2.25 4.30
CA ILE A 109 5.01 -3.35 3.72
C ILE A 109 5.26 -4.59 4.57
N ASN A 110 5.03 -4.43 5.88
CA ASN A 110 5.47 -5.35 6.93
C ASN A 110 4.31 -6.21 7.49
N ASN A 111 3.22 -6.32 6.74
CA ASN A 111 2.07 -7.14 7.08
C ASN A 111 1.70 -8.05 5.90
N TRP A 112 1.21 -9.24 6.18
CA TRP A 112 0.97 -10.28 5.16
C TRP A 112 -0.04 -9.81 4.10
N ASP A 113 -1.07 -9.07 4.50
CA ASP A 113 -2.12 -8.60 3.60
C ASP A 113 -1.62 -7.50 2.66
N LEU A 114 -0.69 -6.66 3.13
CA LEU A 114 -0.02 -5.64 2.32
C LEU A 114 0.84 -6.30 1.25
N VAL A 115 1.58 -7.35 1.61
CA VAL A 115 2.39 -8.16 0.68
C VAL A 115 1.49 -8.86 -0.34
N ASP A 116 0.49 -9.62 0.12
CA ASP A 116 -0.44 -10.37 -0.73
C ASP A 116 -1.24 -9.46 -1.68
N SER A 117 -1.52 -8.23 -1.25
CA SER A 117 -2.25 -7.25 -2.06
C SER A 117 -1.43 -6.59 -3.16
N SER A 118 -0.09 -6.67 -3.10
CA SER A 118 0.79 -5.80 -3.89
C SER A 118 1.94 -6.52 -4.59
N ALA A 119 2.64 -7.45 -3.92
CA ALA A 119 3.91 -7.99 -4.36
C ALA A 119 3.80 -8.71 -5.71
N TYR A 120 2.80 -9.58 -5.89
CA TYR A 120 2.62 -10.31 -7.15
C TYR A 120 2.26 -9.40 -8.33
N LYS A 121 1.56 -8.28 -8.06
CA LYS A 121 1.16 -7.32 -9.10
C LYS A 121 2.29 -6.40 -9.54
N ILE A 122 3.27 -6.18 -8.67
CA ILE A 122 4.37 -5.24 -8.90
C ILE A 122 5.65 -6.04 -9.15
N LEU A 123 6.26 -6.62 -8.10
CA LEU A 123 7.49 -7.39 -8.21
C LEU A 123 7.31 -8.66 -9.03
N GLY A 124 6.26 -9.45 -8.76
CA GLY A 124 6.00 -10.69 -9.48
C GLY A 124 5.80 -10.46 -10.97
N ALA A 125 4.98 -9.48 -11.33
CA ALA A 125 4.74 -9.09 -12.72
C ALA A 125 6.00 -8.52 -13.39
N TYR A 126 6.81 -7.72 -12.67
CA TYR A 126 8.03 -7.12 -13.23
C TYR A 126 9.15 -8.14 -13.44
N LEU A 127 9.29 -9.12 -12.55
CA LEU A 127 10.37 -10.11 -12.57
C LEU A 127 10.02 -11.39 -13.34
N PHE A 128 8.80 -11.50 -13.87
CA PHE A 128 8.32 -12.69 -14.55
C PHE A 128 9.24 -13.12 -15.69
N ASP A 129 9.61 -12.16 -16.55
CA ASP A 129 10.49 -12.32 -17.71
C ASP A 129 11.91 -11.77 -17.49
N LYS A 130 12.28 -11.47 -16.24
CA LYS A 130 13.59 -10.89 -15.89
C LYS A 130 14.40 -11.81 -14.96
N GLU A 131 15.66 -11.44 -14.77
CA GLU A 131 16.55 -12.08 -13.79
C GLU A 131 16.00 -11.95 -12.37
N LYS A 132 16.16 -13.01 -11.59
CA LYS A 132 15.51 -13.17 -10.28
C LYS A 132 16.44 -12.87 -9.11
N ASP A 133 17.64 -12.36 -9.38
CA ASP A 133 18.66 -12.04 -8.37
C ASP A 133 18.12 -11.13 -7.26
N LEU A 134 17.20 -10.23 -7.62
CA LEU A 134 16.50 -9.35 -6.66
C LEU A 134 15.72 -10.14 -5.58
N LEU A 135 15.25 -11.36 -5.86
CA LEU A 135 14.53 -12.20 -4.90
C LEU A 135 15.45 -12.90 -3.89
N TYR A 136 16.74 -13.03 -4.20
CA TYR A 136 17.70 -13.78 -3.38
C TYR A 136 18.62 -12.88 -2.55
N LYS A 137 18.52 -11.56 -2.72
CA LYS A 137 19.25 -10.60 -1.88
C LYS A 137 18.56 -10.48 -0.52
N GLN A 138 19.23 -10.94 0.53
CA GLN A 138 18.87 -10.62 1.90
C GLN A 138 19.56 -9.32 2.29
N ASN A 139 18.80 -8.36 2.85
CA ASN A 139 19.33 -7.16 3.49
C ASN A 139 19.89 -7.50 4.87
#